data_AF-A0A7S2FF31-F1
#
_entry.id   AF-A0A7S2FF31-F1
#
_cell.length_a   1.000
_cell.length_b   1.000
_cell.length_c   1.000
_cell.angle_alpha   90.00
_cell.angle_beta   90.00
_cell.angle_gamma   90.00
#
_symmetry.space_group_name_H-M   'P 1'
#
loop_
_entity.id
_entity.type
_entity.pdbx_description
1 polymer ?
#
loop_
_entity_poly.entity_id
_entity_poly.type
_entity_poly.pdbx_seq_one_letter_code
_entity_poly.pdbx_strand_id
1 'polypeptide(L)'
;TEMPNAKHTIVRSQEKGVDTKRPQTSPVKTRKQMMLDPPDEASQIPGYAGFIRGQQHFYGSTYGKMTKATTSHDFRKPTVTKGLPDSPHMVNIDPADLPADRPPGYGGHVPGSKFEYAKTFGETSNDLICTFKKTV
;
A
#
# COMPACT_ATOMS: atom_id res chain seq x y z
N THR A 1 64.77 42.52 -4.91
CA THR A 1 64.05 41.59 -4.02
C THR A 1 63.00 40.87 -4.85
N GLU A 2 63.41 39.81 -5.54
CA GLU A 2 62.55 39.03 -6.44
C GLU A 2 62.22 37.69 -5.78
N MET A 3 60.94 37.33 -5.73
CA MET A 3 60.47 36.05 -5.20
C MET A 3 60.60 34.95 -6.27
N PRO A 4 61.05 33.74 -5.95
CA PRO A 4 61.12 32.65 -6.92
C PRO A 4 59.71 32.15 -7.28
N ASN A 5 59.37 32.21 -8.56
CA ASN A 5 58.12 31.76 -9.14
C ASN A 5 58.02 30.22 -9.06
N ALA A 6 57.09 29.73 -8.23
CA ALA A 6 56.85 28.31 -8.04
C ALA A 6 56.24 27.69 -9.32
N LYS A 7 56.99 26.81 -9.97
CA LYS A 7 56.50 25.99 -11.07
C LYS A 7 55.47 25.01 -10.50
N HIS A 8 54.18 25.26 -10.75
CA HIS A 8 53.13 24.28 -10.46
C HIS A 8 53.24 23.10 -11.43
N THR A 9 53.97 22.06 -11.03
CA THR A 9 53.94 20.75 -11.68
C THR A 9 52.60 20.09 -11.33
N ILE A 10 51.71 19.94 -12.31
CA ILE A 10 50.51 19.11 -12.18
C ILE A 10 50.98 17.66 -12.08
N VAL A 11 50.99 17.12 -10.87
CA VAL A 11 51.16 15.68 -10.64
C VAL A 11 49.88 15.02 -11.11
N ARG A 12 49.92 14.37 -12.28
CA ARG A 12 48.86 13.50 -12.77
C ARG A 12 48.80 12.28 -11.84
N SER A 13 47.96 12.37 -10.81
CA SER A 13 47.62 11.26 -9.95
C SER A 13 47.19 10.09 -10.84
N GLN A 14 47.93 8.98 -10.78
CA GLN A 14 47.50 7.76 -11.43
C GLN A 14 46.21 7.30 -10.76
N GLU A 15 45.11 7.43 -11.49
CA GLU A 15 43.85 6.78 -11.20
C GLU A 15 44.13 5.27 -11.18
N LYS A 16 44.16 4.67 -9.98
CA LYS A 16 44.13 3.22 -9.85
C LYS A 16 42.83 2.76 -10.51
N GLY A 17 42.95 2.22 -11.71
CA GLY A 17 41.83 1.65 -12.45
C GLY A 17 41.16 0.57 -11.61
N VAL A 18 40.02 0.91 -11.01
CA VAL A 18 39.03 -0.08 -10.63
C VAL A 18 38.48 -0.57 -11.96
N ASP A 19 38.92 -1.76 -12.34
CA ASP A 19 38.49 -2.49 -13.53
C ASP A 19 37.00 -2.84 -13.36
N THR A 20 36.10 -1.85 -13.54
CA THR A 20 34.68 -2.11 -13.75
C THR A 20 34.58 -2.78 -15.11
N LYS A 21 34.79 -4.10 -15.13
CA LYS A 21 34.46 -4.94 -16.27
C LYS A 21 33.06 -4.55 -16.70
N ARG A 22 32.96 -3.89 -17.86
CA ARG A 22 31.72 -3.69 -18.60
C ARG A 22 30.97 -5.03 -18.53
N PRO A 23 29.73 -5.10 -18.02
CA PRO A 23 28.99 -6.35 -18.06
C PRO A 23 28.96 -6.77 -19.52
N GLN A 24 29.54 -7.93 -19.79
CA GLN A 24 29.57 -8.53 -21.12
C GLN A 24 28.12 -8.57 -21.59
N THR A 25 27.77 -7.73 -22.57
CA THR A 25 26.44 -7.77 -23.16
C THR A 25 26.30 -9.14 -23.78
N SER A 26 25.45 -9.98 -23.20
CA SER A 26 25.04 -11.24 -23.79
C SER A 26 24.63 -11.00 -25.25
N PRO A 27 24.87 -11.95 -26.16
CA PRO A 27 24.56 -11.76 -27.57
C PRO A 27 23.11 -11.31 -27.72
N VAL A 28 22.91 -10.19 -28.42
CA VAL A 28 21.58 -9.62 -28.64
C VAL A 28 20.78 -10.65 -29.43
N LYS A 29 19.81 -11.27 -28.75
CA LYS A 29 18.98 -12.34 -29.26
C LYS A 29 18.20 -11.83 -30.48
N THR A 30 18.36 -12.47 -31.64
CA THR A 30 17.67 -12.09 -32.88
C THR A 30 16.16 -12.10 -32.67
N ARG A 31 15.40 -11.24 -33.36
CA ARG A 31 13.93 -11.17 -33.24
C ARG A 31 13.23 -12.53 -33.38
N LYS A 32 13.72 -13.42 -34.25
CA LYS A 32 13.23 -14.80 -34.37
C LYS A 32 13.45 -15.63 -33.10
N GLN A 33 14.61 -15.46 -32.46
CA GLN A 33 14.98 -16.19 -31.25
C GLN A 33 14.20 -15.70 -30.03
N MET A 34 13.79 -14.42 -29.99
CA MET A 34 12.89 -13.89 -28.97
C MET A 34 11.43 -14.40 -29.07
N MET A 35 10.97 -14.83 -30.26
CA MET A 35 9.64 -15.41 -30.47
C MET A 35 9.56 -16.91 -30.14
N LEU A 36 10.71 -17.57 -30.02
CA LEU A 36 10.82 -19.03 -29.84
C LEU A 36 11.20 -19.42 -28.41
N ASP A 37 11.55 -18.46 -27.56
CA ASP A 37 11.76 -18.73 -26.14
C ASP A 37 10.41 -18.95 -25.47
N PRO A 38 10.28 -19.98 -24.59
CA PRO A 38 9.14 -20.07 -23.70
C PRO A 38 8.98 -18.73 -22.96
N PRO A 39 7.74 -18.26 -22.71
CA PRO A 39 7.54 -17.07 -21.91
C PRO A 39 8.33 -17.24 -20.60
N ASP A 40 9.21 -16.28 -20.33
CA ASP A 40 10.02 -16.32 -19.12
C ASP A 40 9.06 -16.26 -17.93
N GLU A 41 8.89 -17.39 -17.23
CA GLU A 41 7.83 -17.68 -16.24
C GLU A 41 7.70 -16.59 -15.17
N ALA A 42 8.77 -15.81 -14.95
CA ALA A 42 8.81 -14.71 -13.99
C ALA A 42 8.13 -13.41 -14.47
N SER A 43 7.75 -13.31 -15.74
CA SER A 43 7.18 -12.10 -16.34
C SER A 43 5.74 -12.31 -16.74
N GLN A 44 4.93 -11.29 -16.54
CA GLN A 44 3.59 -11.27 -17.08
C GLN A 44 3.62 -11.12 -18.61
N ILE A 45 2.61 -11.69 -19.26
CA ILE A 45 2.42 -11.64 -20.71
C ILE A 45 2.14 -10.18 -21.15
N PRO A 46 2.79 -9.68 -22.22
CA PRO A 46 2.45 -8.37 -22.80
C PRO A 46 0.95 -8.28 -23.14
N GLY A 47 0.32 -7.18 -22.75
CA GLY A 47 -1.14 -6.98 -22.93
C GLY A 47 -2.00 -7.43 -21.75
N TYR A 48 -1.41 -7.99 -20.70
CA TYR A 48 -2.13 -8.20 -19.44
C TYR A 48 -2.56 -6.85 -18.82
N ALA A 49 -3.86 -6.70 -18.58
CA ALA A 49 -4.50 -5.47 -18.11
C ALA A 49 -4.88 -5.50 -16.61
N GLY A 50 -4.48 -6.55 -15.88
CA GLY A 50 -4.73 -6.65 -14.45
C GLY A 50 -3.73 -5.84 -13.61
N PHE A 51 -3.93 -5.86 -12.30
CA PHE A 51 -3.10 -5.11 -11.36
C PHE A 51 -1.75 -5.80 -11.12
N ILE A 52 -0.67 -5.02 -11.20
CA ILE A 52 0.69 -5.45 -10.86
C ILE A 52 1.16 -4.61 -9.66
N ARG A 53 1.44 -5.26 -8.53
CA ARG A 53 1.81 -4.58 -7.28
C ARG A 53 3.04 -3.72 -7.45
N GLY A 54 2.94 -2.40 -7.27
CA GLY A 54 4.08 -1.49 -7.32
C GLY A 54 4.69 -1.25 -8.71
N GLN A 55 3.97 -1.62 -9.78
CA GLN A 55 4.24 -1.22 -11.16
C GLN A 55 4.50 0.29 -11.28
N GLN A 56 3.75 1.08 -10.52
CA GLN A 56 3.83 2.54 -10.46
C GLN A 56 5.19 3.08 -10.01
N HIS A 57 6.11 2.24 -9.50
CA HIS A 57 7.45 2.68 -9.07
C HIS A 57 8.50 2.51 -10.17
N PHE A 58 8.16 1.86 -11.29
CA PHE A 58 9.08 1.56 -12.39
C PHE A 58 8.79 2.45 -13.61
N TYR A 59 9.82 3.15 -14.09
CA TYR A 59 9.71 4.07 -15.23
C TYR A 59 10.80 3.77 -16.27
N GLY A 60 10.57 4.16 -17.53
CA GLY A 60 11.55 4.02 -18.62
C GLY A 60 11.95 2.58 -18.98
N SER A 61 11.24 1.59 -18.45
CA SER A 61 11.51 0.17 -18.68
C SER A 61 10.45 -0.47 -19.58
N THR A 62 10.83 -1.48 -20.36
CA THR A 62 9.86 -2.26 -21.14
C THR A 62 9.00 -3.10 -20.22
N TYR A 63 7.78 -3.43 -20.68
CA TYR A 63 6.80 -4.21 -19.91
C TYR A 63 7.40 -5.49 -19.31
N GLY A 64 8.11 -6.30 -20.12
CA GLY A 64 8.72 -7.53 -19.62
C GLY A 64 9.79 -7.31 -18.54
N LYS A 65 10.60 -6.25 -18.63
CA LYS A 65 11.62 -5.92 -17.61
C LYS A 65 10.96 -5.43 -16.32
N MET A 66 9.98 -4.55 -16.46
CA MET A 66 9.21 -3.99 -15.35
C MET A 66 8.53 -5.12 -14.56
N THR A 67 7.82 -6.02 -15.23
CA THR A 67 7.05 -7.03 -14.50
C THR A 67 7.96 -8.04 -13.79
N LYS A 68 9.09 -8.45 -14.39
CA LYS A 68 10.09 -9.27 -13.70
C LYS A 68 10.64 -8.58 -12.45
N ALA A 69 11.05 -7.32 -12.59
CA ALA A 69 11.61 -6.54 -11.49
C ALA A 69 10.57 -6.37 -10.37
N THR A 70 9.32 -6.17 -10.74
CA THR A 70 8.21 -5.99 -9.82
C THR A 70 7.91 -7.27 -9.02
N THR A 71 7.89 -8.44 -9.68
CA THR A 71 7.70 -9.74 -9.01
C THR A 71 8.78 -10.01 -7.96
N SER A 72 10.03 -9.58 -8.22
CA SER A 72 11.13 -9.75 -7.28
C SER A 72 11.19 -8.70 -6.17
N HIS A 73 10.39 -7.63 -6.26
CA HIS A 73 10.49 -6.50 -5.34
C HIS A 73 9.69 -6.76 -4.06
N ASP A 74 10.35 -6.67 -2.90
CA ASP A 74 9.69 -6.73 -1.60
C ASP A 74 9.04 -5.39 -1.28
N PHE A 75 7.76 -5.24 -1.64
CA PHE A 75 6.93 -4.16 -1.11
C PHE A 75 6.63 -4.44 0.35
N ARG A 76 7.59 -4.11 1.23
CA ARG A 76 7.52 -4.32 2.67
C ARG A 76 6.12 -3.97 3.17
N LYS A 77 5.45 -4.95 3.77
CA LYS A 77 4.16 -4.72 4.43
C LYS A 77 4.37 -3.60 5.45
N PRO A 78 3.53 -2.54 5.45
CA PRO A 78 3.68 -1.46 6.42
C PRO A 78 3.68 -2.08 7.81
N THR A 79 4.81 -1.95 8.51
CA THR A 79 4.93 -2.44 9.89
C THR A 79 4.19 -1.45 10.76
N VAL A 80 2.97 -1.79 11.13
CA VAL A 80 2.11 -1.00 12.00
C VAL A 80 2.76 -0.98 13.39
N THR A 81 3.54 0.06 13.70
CA THR A 81 4.38 0.16 14.91
C THR A 81 3.55 0.35 16.18
N LYS A 82 2.38 0.97 16.02
CA LYS A 82 1.31 1.07 17.01
C LYS A 82 0.11 0.42 16.35
N GLY A 83 -0.59 -0.49 17.02
CA GLY A 83 -1.75 -1.21 16.47
C GLY A 83 -2.73 -0.28 15.72
N LEU A 84 -3.56 -0.85 14.84
CA LEU A 84 -4.64 -0.08 14.20
C LEU A 84 -5.38 0.73 15.28
N PRO A 85 -5.74 1.99 15.02
CA PRO A 85 -6.55 2.74 15.97
C PRO A 85 -7.80 1.92 16.29
N ASP A 86 -8.18 1.90 17.56
CA ASP A 86 -9.42 1.24 17.96
C ASP A 86 -10.55 1.79 17.10
N SER A 87 -11.42 0.88 16.66
CA SER A 87 -12.56 1.29 15.84
C SER A 87 -13.34 2.35 16.60
N PRO A 88 -13.81 3.44 15.97
CA PRO A 88 -14.55 4.50 16.67
C PRO A 88 -15.86 3.98 17.31
N HIS A 89 -16.27 2.76 16.96
CA HIS A 89 -17.41 2.05 17.53
C HIS A 89 -17.05 1.15 18.74
N MET A 90 -15.78 1.01 19.09
CA MET A 90 -15.29 0.25 20.25
C MET A 90 -14.78 1.20 21.35
N VAL A 91 -15.59 2.22 21.64
CA VAL A 91 -15.43 2.95 22.89
C VAL A 91 -15.81 2.00 24.03
N ASN A 92 -14.86 1.70 24.92
CA ASN A 92 -15.13 1.03 26.19
C ASN A 92 -15.93 2.00 27.07
N ILE A 93 -17.19 2.22 26.73
CA ILE A 93 -18.14 2.93 27.57
C ILE A 93 -18.74 1.89 28.50
N ASP A 94 -18.61 2.13 29.80
CA ASP A 94 -19.26 1.27 30.78
C ASP A 94 -20.78 1.25 30.48
N PRO A 95 -21.42 0.08 30.36
CA PRO A 95 -22.86 -0.04 30.09
C PRO A 95 -23.76 0.73 31.07
N ALA A 96 -23.24 1.08 32.24
CA ALA A 96 -23.89 1.89 33.25
C ALA A 96 -23.87 3.40 32.94
N ASP A 97 -22.89 3.87 32.17
CA ASP A 97 -22.73 5.27 31.75
C ASP A 97 -23.39 5.55 30.39
N LEU A 98 -23.86 4.50 29.71
CA LEU A 98 -24.68 4.64 28.53
C LEU A 98 -26.06 5.20 28.94
N PRO A 99 -26.54 6.26 28.26
CA PRO A 99 -27.92 6.69 28.47
C PRO A 99 -28.86 5.49 28.23
N ALA A 100 -29.90 5.37 29.06
CA ALA A 100 -30.92 4.33 28.89
C ALA A 100 -31.52 4.36 27.47
N ASP A 101 -31.51 5.55 26.87
CA ASP A 101 -31.73 5.80 25.47
C ASP A 101 -30.44 5.70 24.67
N ARG A 102 -30.51 4.96 23.56
CA ARG A 102 -29.36 4.68 22.70
C ARG A 102 -28.58 5.98 22.39
N PRO A 103 -27.24 5.95 22.49
CA PRO A 103 -26.44 7.16 22.29
C PRO A 103 -26.67 7.73 20.89
N PRO A 104 -26.61 9.06 20.71
CA PRO A 104 -26.64 9.68 19.39
C PRO A 104 -25.62 9.01 18.46
N GLY A 105 -26.08 8.46 17.34
CA GLY A 105 -25.23 7.71 16.40
C GLY A 105 -25.29 6.18 16.52
N TYR A 106 -26.17 5.63 17.36
CA TYR A 106 -26.42 4.19 17.39
C TYR A 106 -26.95 3.66 16.04
N GLY A 107 -26.15 2.85 15.35
CA GLY A 107 -26.51 2.18 14.08
C GLY A 107 -26.91 0.71 14.23
N GLY A 108 -27.09 0.20 15.45
CA GLY A 108 -27.47 -1.19 15.70
C GLY A 108 -28.96 -1.49 15.48
N HIS A 109 -29.34 -2.76 15.64
CA HIS A 109 -30.72 -3.20 15.43
C HIS A 109 -31.67 -2.77 16.56
N VAL A 110 -32.86 -2.33 16.17
CA VAL A 110 -33.96 -1.94 17.08
C VAL A 110 -35.17 -2.81 16.77
N PRO A 111 -35.63 -3.67 17.71
CA PRO A 111 -36.81 -4.50 17.48
C PRO A 111 -38.03 -3.60 17.29
N GLY A 112 -38.86 -3.89 16.29
CA GLY A 112 -40.09 -3.12 16.02
C GLY A 112 -39.89 -1.76 15.33
N SER A 113 -38.66 -1.28 15.12
CA SER A 113 -38.38 0.05 14.54
C SER A 113 -38.98 0.30 13.16
N LYS A 114 -39.20 -0.75 12.37
CA LYS A 114 -39.80 -0.67 11.04
C LYS A 114 -41.31 -0.43 11.06
N PHE A 115 -41.94 -0.48 12.23
CA PHE A 115 -43.40 -0.42 12.35
C PHE A 115 -43.90 0.79 13.13
N GLU A 116 -43.01 1.57 13.75
CA GLU A 116 -43.35 2.77 14.52
C GLU A 116 -42.79 4.02 13.84
N TYR A 117 -43.63 5.06 13.73
CA TYR A 117 -43.35 6.29 12.99
C TYR A 117 -43.88 7.51 13.75
N ALA A 118 -43.51 8.71 13.28
CA ALA A 118 -43.98 10.02 13.78
C ALA A 118 -43.40 10.49 15.14
N LYS A 119 -42.47 9.75 15.74
CA LYS A 119 -41.72 10.15 16.94
C LYS A 119 -40.24 10.42 16.63
N THR A 120 -39.54 11.05 17.55
CA THR A 120 -38.08 11.18 17.45
C THR A 120 -37.40 9.82 17.64
N PHE A 121 -36.21 9.63 17.05
CA PHE A 121 -35.50 8.35 17.13
C PHE A 121 -35.29 7.87 18.58
N GLY A 122 -35.00 8.79 19.51
CA GLY A 122 -34.81 8.48 20.92
C GLY A 122 -36.09 7.94 21.57
N GLU A 123 -37.20 8.66 21.41
CA GLU A 123 -38.50 8.29 22.00
C GLU A 123 -39.05 6.98 21.41
N THR A 124 -38.98 6.83 20.08
CA THR A 124 -39.38 5.59 19.40
C THR A 124 -38.50 4.41 19.86
N SER A 125 -37.21 4.64 20.03
CA SER A 125 -36.28 3.62 20.51
C SER A 125 -36.61 3.15 21.93
N ASN A 126 -36.92 4.07 22.84
CA ASN A 126 -37.26 3.75 24.21
C ASN A 126 -38.54 2.91 24.30
N ASP A 127 -39.61 3.38 23.64
CA ASP A 127 -40.92 2.76 23.67
C ASP A 127 -40.89 1.32 23.14
N LEU A 128 -40.18 1.10 22.03
CA LEU A 128 -40.03 -0.23 21.43
C LEU A 128 -39.26 -1.20 22.33
N ILE A 129 -38.17 -0.75 22.94
CA ILE A 129 -37.39 -1.59 23.87
C ILE A 129 -38.23 -1.90 25.11
N CYS A 130 -38.91 -0.90 25.66
CA CYS A 130 -39.76 -1.04 26.83
C CYS A 130 -40.90 -2.04 26.57
N THR A 131 -41.53 -1.95 25.41
CA THR A 131 -42.59 -2.88 24.96
C THR A 131 -42.04 -4.29 24.76
N PHE A 132 -40.90 -4.42 24.08
CA PHE A 132 -40.26 -5.71 23.85
C PHE A 132 -39.91 -6.42 25.17
N LYS A 133 -39.29 -5.70 26.12
CA LYS A 133 -38.94 -6.24 27.46
C LYS A 133 -40.15 -6.67 28.29
N LYS A 134 -41.34 -6.13 28.03
CA LYS A 134 -42.59 -6.50 28.74
C LYS A 134 -43.29 -7.70 28.11
N THR A 135 -42.96 -8.04 26.86
CA THR A 135 -43.63 -9.08 26.09
C THR A 135 -42.90 -10.43 26.19
N VAL A 136 -41.65 -10.41 26.66
CA VAL A 136 -40.81 -11.59 26.96
C VAL A 136 -40.87 -11.86 28.46
#